data_AF-A0A4Q9KJ59-F1
#
_entry.id   AF-A0A4Q9KJ59-F1
#
_cell.length_a   1.000
_cell.length_b   1.000
_cell.length_c   1.000
_cell.angle_alpha   90.00
_cell.angle_beta   90.00
_cell.angle_gamma   90.00
#
_symmetry.space_group_name_H-M   'P 1'
#
loop_
_entity.id
_entity.type
_entity.pdbx_description
1 polymer ?
#
loop_
_entity_poly.entity_id
_entity_poly.type
_entity_poly.pdbx_seq_one_letter_code
_entity_poly.pdbx_strand_id
1 'polypeptide(L)'
;MTSNPIDPTWDAPQSGPGGPSAPTPQPDLMAQSKGLLGSLFDLSFRHYATPHIVRIVYILLMVLVGLGAIGGLVTAIGLFRFSPLMGLLYLIATPVVSVVFLALCRMSMEMYVAICRAAEDLDQLKRKLGN
;
A
#
# COMPACT_ATOMS: atom_id res chain seq x y z
N MET A 1 20.34 -73.62 3.80
CA MET A 1 20.71 -72.76 2.66
C MET A 1 20.09 -73.43 1.44
N THR A 2 19.05 -72.93 0.78
CA THR A 2 18.73 -71.54 0.41
C THR A 2 17.21 -71.41 0.15
N SER A 3 16.63 -70.43 0.85
CA SER A 3 15.46 -69.59 0.52
C SER A 3 14.74 -69.79 -0.84
N ASN A 4 13.43 -70.00 -0.70
CA ASN A 4 12.35 -69.56 -1.59
C ASN A 4 12.48 -68.08 -2.03
N PRO A 5 12.25 -67.76 -3.31
CA PRO A 5 11.77 -66.45 -3.75
C PRO A 5 10.34 -66.62 -4.30
N ILE A 6 9.31 -66.49 -3.46
CA ILE A 6 8.45 -65.30 -3.33
C ILE A 6 8.02 -64.74 -4.70
N ASP A 7 6.83 -65.17 -5.11
CA ASP A 7 5.89 -64.39 -5.92
C ASP A 7 5.36 -63.23 -5.05
N PRO A 8 5.56 -61.97 -5.42
CA PRO A 8 4.78 -60.86 -4.90
C PRO A 8 3.68 -60.54 -5.93
N THR A 9 2.54 -61.23 -5.78
CA THR A 9 1.26 -60.73 -6.24
C THR A 9 1.06 -59.36 -5.61
N TRP A 10 0.83 -58.34 -6.44
CA TRP A 10 0.58 -56.97 -6.02
C TRP A 10 -0.71 -56.88 -5.20
N ASP A 11 -0.64 -57.18 -3.90
CA ASP A 11 -1.63 -56.78 -2.92
C ASP A 11 -1.45 -55.28 -2.64
N ALA A 12 -2.12 -54.46 -3.45
CA ALA A 12 -2.30 -53.04 -3.14
C ALA A 12 -3.59 -52.84 -2.32
N PRO A 13 -3.58 -51.94 -1.32
CA PRO A 13 -4.40 -52.09 -0.13
C PRO A 13 -5.83 -51.56 -0.30
N GLN A 14 -6.73 -52.33 0.27
CA GLN A 14 -8.12 -52.04 0.61
C GLN A 14 -8.24 -50.67 1.34
N SER A 15 -9.06 -49.77 0.79
CA SER A 15 -9.35 -48.45 1.36
C SER A 15 -10.18 -48.58 2.65
N GLY A 16 -9.52 -48.45 3.80
CA GLY A 16 -10.18 -48.33 5.11
C GLY A 16 -10.55 -46.86 5.44
N PRO A 17 -11.68 -46.60 6.10
CA PRO A 17 -12.09 -45.26 6.48
C PRO A 17 -11.44 -44.83 7.80
N GLY A 18 -10.64 -43.76 7.76
CA GLY A 18 -10.16 -43.05 8.96
C GLY A 18 -8.64 -42.95 9.08
N GLY A 19 -8.08 -41.82 8.66
CA GLY A 19 -6.68 -41.45 8.92
C GLY A 19 -6.42 -39.97 8.56
N PRO A 20 -5.49 -39.27 9.23
CA PRO A 20 -5.38 -37.81 9.18
C PRO A 20 -5.01 -37.29 7.80
N SER A 21 -5.75 -36.29 7.33
CA SER A 21 -5.55 -35.59 6.06
C SER A 21 -4.14 -34.99 5.96
N ALA A 22 -3.36 -35.45 4.99
CA ALA A 22 -2.10 -34.82 4.60
C ALA A 22 -2.35 -33.36 4.15
N PRO A 23 -1.46 -32.42 4.47
CA PRO A 23 -1.61 -31.03 4.04
C PRO A 23 -1.48 -30.95 2.51
N THR A 24 -2.54 -30.46 1.88
CA THR A 24 -2.60 -30.15 0.46
C THR A 24 -1.55 -29.06 0.15
N PRO A 25 -0.73 -29.19 -0.91
CA PRO A 25 0.06 -28.06 -1.40
C PRO A 25 -0.91 -26.98 -1.87
N GLN A 26 -1.07 -25.91 -1.08
CA GLN A 26 -1.86 -24.75 -1.48
C GLN A 26 -1.16 -24.10 -2.69
N PRO A 27 -1.77 -24.10 -3.89
CA PRO A 27 -1.26 -23.32 -5.01
C PRO A 27 -1.49 -21.84 -4.69
N ASP A 28 -0.40 -21.09 -4.73
CA ASP A 28 -0.37 -19.68 -5.06
C ASP A 28 -1.00 -18.68 -4.08
N LEU A 29 -0.41 -18.59 -2.89
CA LEU A 29 -0.21 -17.28 -2.24
C LEU A 29 0.70 -16.34 -3.06
N MET A 30 1.18 -16.78 -4.23
CA MET A 30 1.97 -16.03 -5.19
C MET A 30 1.12 -15.31 -6.27
N ALA A 31 -0.21 -15.39 -6.23
CA ALA A 31 -1.07 -14.83 -7.27
C ALA A 31 -1.90 -13.60 -6.82
N GLN A 32 -1.32 -12.67 -6.05
CA GLN A 32 -1.95 -11.34 -5.92
C GLN A 32 -0.96 -10.19 -5.72
N SER A 33 0.20 -10.24 -6.36
CA SER A 33 0.92 -9.02 -6.72
C SER A 33 0.32 -8.41 -8.00
N LYS A 34 -1.01 -8.29 -8.07
CA LYS A 34 -1.66 -7.57 -9.18
C LYS A 34 -1.22 -6.11 -9.05
N GLY A 35 -0.39 -5.68 -9.99
CA GLY A 35 0.47 -4.51 -9.88
C GLY A 35 -0.17 -3.31 -9.20
N LEU A 36 0.43 -2.89 -8.09
CA LEU A 36 0.09 -1.67 -7.34
C LEU A 36 0.05 -0.44 -8.25
N LEU A 37 0.83 -0.45 -9.33
CA LEU A 37 0.86 0.62 -10.33
C LEU A 37 -0.34 0.57 -11.30
N GLY A 38 -0.83 -0.63 -11.66
CA GLY A 38 -2.00 -0.79 -12.53
C GLY A 38 -3.32 -0.41 -11.86
N SER A 39 -3.42 -0.60 -10.54
CA SER A 39 -4.56 -0.15 -9.74
C SER A 39 -4.61 1.37 -9.57
N LEU A 40 -3.45 2.04 -9.56
CA LEU A 40 -3.37 3.51 -9.48
C LEU A 40 -3.73 4.20 -10.80
N PHE A 41 -3.53 3.53 -11.94
CA PHE A 41 -3.98 4.00 -13.27
C PHE A 41 -5.33 3.39 -13.68
N ASP A 42 -6.09 2.80 -12.74
CA ASP A 42 -7.45 2.31 -13.01
C ASP A 42 -8.44 3.48 -12.97
N LEU A 43 -8.63 4.14 -14.12
CA LEU A 43 -9.65 5.18 -14.33
C LEU A 43 -11.08 4.61 -14.36
N SER A 44 -11.23 3.29 -14.18
CA SER A 44 -12.50 2.61 -13.98
C SER A 44 -12.82 2.64 -12.49
N PHE A 45 -13.63 3.60 -12.04
CA PHE A 45 -14.11 3.79 -10.66
C PHE A 45 -15.01 2.64 -10.16
N ARG A 46 -14.57 1.39 -10.29
CA ARG A 46 -15.42 0.19 -10.14
C ARG A 46 -14.91 -0.76 -9.06
N HIS A 47 -13.75 -0.49 -8.48
CA HIS A 47 -13.26 -1.21 -7.31
C HIS A 47 -12.94 -0.24 -6.17
N TYR A 48 -13.46 -0.57 -4.98
CA TYR A 48 -13.32 0.15 -3.71
C TYR A 48 -11.84 0.27 -3.29
N ALA A 49 -11.08 1.14 -3.95
CA ALA A 49 -9.69 1.44 -3.64
C ALA A 49 -9.55 2.68 -2.74
N THR A 50 -10.67 3.27 -2.32
CA THR A 50 -10.75 4.55 -1.59
C THR A 50 -9.83 4.64 -0.36
N PRO A 51 -9.80 3.66 0.58
CA PRO A 51 -8.94 3.80 1.76
C PRO A 51 -7.44 3.57 1.46
N HIS A 52 -7.12 2.74 0.47
CA HIS A 52 -5.73 2.35 0.18
C HIS A 52 -5.01 3.39 -0.68
N ILE A 53 -5.73 4.07 -1.58
CA ILE A 53 -5.19 5.14 -2.43
C ILE A 53 -4.77 6.36 -1.60
N VAL A 54 -5.55 6.74 -0.59
CA VAL A 54 -5.26 7.91 0.27
C VAL A 54 -3.87 7.81 0.90
N ARG A 55 -3.47 6.61 1.35
CA ARG A 55 -2.13 6.38 1.92
C ARG A 55 -1.02 6.59 0.89
N ILE A 56 -1.21 6.10 -0.34
CA ILE A 56 -0.21 6.23 -1.42
C ILE A 56 -0.07 7.71 -1.82
N VAL A 57 -1.20 8.41 -1.97
CA VAL A 57 -1.21 9.84 -2.28
C VAL A 57 -0.53 10.66 -1.18
N TYR A 58 -0.72 10.32 0.10
CA TYR A 58 -0.01 10.99 1.19
C TYR A 58 1.51 10.84 1.08
N ILE A 59 2.01 9.62 0.85
CA ILE A 59 3.45 9.37 0.68
C ILE A 59 3.96 10.15 -0.54
N LEU A 60 3.23 10.14 -1.66
CA LEU A 60 3.59 10.86 -2.87
C LEU A 60 3.68 12.37 -2.63
N LEU A 61 2.68 12.97 -1.97
CA LEU A 61 2.68 14.40 -1.62
C LEU A 61 3.81 14.74 -0.65
N MET A 62 4.06 13.92 0.36
CA MET A 62 5.13 14.16 1.32
C MET A 62 6.50 14.16 0.63
N VAL A 63 6.73 13.20 -0.27
CA VAL A 63 7.93 13.14 -1.11
C VAL A 63 8.00 14.37 -2.03
N LEU A 64 6.91 14.76 -2.69
CA LEU A 64 6.88 15.90 -3.61
C LEU A 64 7.19 17.23 -2.89
N VAL A 65 6.65 17.41 -1.68
CA VAL A 65 6.95 18.59 -0.85
C VAL A 65 8.40 18.56 -0.37
N GLY A 66 8.93 17.39 0.00
CA GLY A 66 10.35 17.22 0.31
C GLY A 66 11.26 17.59 -0.86
N LEU A 67 10.94 17.12 -2.06
CA LEU A 67 11.66 17.49 -3.30
C LEU A 67 11.53 18.98 -3.60
N GLY A 68 10.34 19.55 -3.42
CA GLY A 68 10.09 20.98 -3.57
C GLY A 68 10.92 21.82 -2.60
N ALA A 69 11.06 21.38 -1.35
CA ALA A 69 11.91 22.05 -0.36
C ALA A 69 13.39 22.01 -0.76
N ILE A 70 13.90 20.88 -1.24
CA ILE A 70 15.26 20.74 -1.75
C ILE A 70 15.47 21.64 -2.97
N GLY A 71 14.55 21.62 -3.93
CA GLY A 71 14.59 22.47 -5.12
C GLY A 71 14.53 23.96 -4.77
N GLY A 72 13.70 24.34 -3.80
CA GLY A 72 13.63 25.70 -3.28
C GLY A 72 14.94 26.15 -2.63
N LEU A 73 15.63 25.25 -1.92
CA LEU A 73 16.93 25.54 -1.32
C LEU A 73 18.02 25.76 -2.38
N VAL A 74 18.06 24.92 -3.41
CA VAL A 74 18.96 25.10 -4.57
C VAL A 74 18.67 26.41 -5.28
N THR A 75 17.40 26.75 -5.45
CA THR A 75 16.95 28.01 -6.04
C THR A 75 17.42 29.20 -5.20
N ALA A 76 17.27 29.14 -3.87
CA ALA A 76 17.75 30.19 -2.96
C ALA A 76 19.25 30.48 -3.14
N ILE A 77 20.08 29.44 -3.30
CA ILE A 77 21.52 29.58 -3.58
C ILE A 77 21.76 30.29 -4.92
N GLY A 78 20.98 29.95 -5.95
CA GLY A 78 21.05 30.62 -7.26
C GLY A 78 20.68 32.11 -7.19
N LEU A 79 19.70 32.47 -6.37
CA LEU A 79 19.24 33.86 -6.20
C LEU A 79 20.31 34.80 -5.61
N PHE A 80 21.28 34.29 -4.85
CA PHE A 80 22.39 35.10 -4.35
C PHE A 80 23.23 35.75 -5.46
N ARG A 81 23.22 35.17 -6.67
CA ARG A 81 23.95 35.71 -7.84
C ARG A 81 23.29 36.97 -8.40
N PHE A 82 21.99 37.14 -8.17
CA PHE A 82 21.22 38.30 -8.65
C PHE A 82 21.10 39.35 -7.54
N SER A 83 20.67 38.93 -6.36
CA SER A 83 20.41 39.81 -5.21
C SER A 83 20.63 39.07 -3.88
N PRO A 84 21.62 39.46 -3.07
CA PRO A 84 21.91 38.81 -1.79
C PRO A 84 20.73 38.82 -0.82
N LEU A 85 19.98 39.93 -0.78
CA LEU A 85 18.79 40.08 0.06
C LEU A 85 17.68 39.09 -0.33
N MET A 86 17.50 38.88 -1.64
CA MET A 86 16.46 38.00 -2.16
C MET A 86 16.81 36.53 -1.92
N GLY A 87 18.09 36.16 -2.09
CA GLY A 87 18.60 34.84 -1.73
C GLY A 87 18.39 34.52 -0.25
N LEU A 88 18.70 35.46 0.66
CA LEU A 88 18.52 35.29 2.10
C LEU A 88 17.05 35.14 2.49
N LEU A 89 16.16 35.99 1.96
CA LEU A 89 14.73 35.88 2.21
C LEU A 89 14.17 34.53 1.74
N TYR A 90 14.57 34.09 0.54
CA TYR A 90 14.11 32.81 0.00
C TYR A 90 14.66 31.61 0.78
N LEU A 91 15.90 31.70 1.27
CA LEU A 91 16.55 30.66 2.09
C LEU A 91 15.79 30.40 3.39
N ILE A 92 15.27 31.46 4.03
CA ILE A 92 14.50 31.36 5.27
C ILE A 92 13.03 31.04 4.98
N ALA A 93 12.46 31.63 3.93
CA ALA A 93 11.06 31.41 3.56
C ALA A 93 10.80 29.97 3.09
N THR A 94 11.71 29.37 2.32
CA THR A 94 11.56 28.00 1.78
C THR A 94 11.26 26.96 2.87
N PRO A 95 12.08 26.79 3.93
CA PRO A 95 11.80 25.81 4.98
C PRO A 95 10.49 26.13 5.71
N VAL A 96 10.22 27.39 6.02
CA VAL A 96 8.96 27.79 6.70
C VAL A 96 7.74 27.42 5.85
N VAL A 97 7.74 27.80 4.58
CA VAL A 97 6.66 27.49 3.64
C VAL A 97 6.50 25.98 3.47
N SER A 98 7.61 25.23 3.36
CA SER A 98 7.56 23.77 3.23
C SER A 98 6.93 23.08 4.44
N VAL A 99 7.24 23.53 5.66
CA VAL A 99 6.66 22.98 6.89
C VAL A 99 5.18 23.30 6.99
N VAL A 100 4.79 24.54 6.68
CA VAL A 100 3.38 24.94 6.64
C VAL A 100 2.61 24.10 5.61
N PHE A 101 3.19 23.89 4.42
CA PHE A 101 2.57 23.09 3.37
C PHE A 101 2.45 21.62 3.78
N LEU A 102 3.46 21.04 4.44
CA LEU A 102 3.38 19.70 5.03
C LEU A 102 2.28 19.59 6.09
N ALA A 103 2.14 20.60 6.95
CA ALA A 103 1.08 20.64 7.95
C ALA A 103 -0.32 20.68 7.32
N LEU A 104 -0.49 21.47 6.26
CA LEU A 104 -1.74 21.50 5.49
C LEU A 104 -2.04 20.17 4.79
N CYS A 105 -1.03 19.54 4.18
CA CYS A 105 -1.16 18.20 3.61
C CYS A 105 -1.56 17.18 4.67
N ARG A 106 -0.98 17.26 5.88
CA ARG A 106 -1.32 16.38 7.00
C ARG A 106 -2.78 16.55 7.43
N MET A 107 -3.21 17.80 7.64
CA MET A 107 -4.58 18.11 8.03
C MET A 107 -5.59 17.65 6.96
N SER A 108 -5.27 17.85 5.69
CA SER A 108 -6.12 17.43 4.57
C SER A 108 -6.25 15.91 4.50
N MET A 109 -5.14 15.18 4.67
CA MET A 109 -5.15 13.71 4.66
C MET A 109 -5.89 13.11 5.84
N GLU A 110 -5.76 13.72 7.01
CA GLU A 110 -6.52 13.32 8.18
C GLU A 110 -8.03 13.45 7.92
N MET A 111 -8.47 14.52 7.27
CA MET A 111 -9.85 14.69 6.83
C MET A 111 -10.28 13.65 5.79
N TYR A 112 -9.45 13.34 4.78
CA TYR A 112 -9.77 12.31 3.78
C TYR A 112 -9.90 10.91 4.41
N VAL A 113 -8.99 10.54 5.31
CA VAL A 113 -9.05 9.26 6.02
C VAL A 113 -10.28 9.19 6.92
N ALA A 114 -10.62 10.28 7.61
CA ALA A 114 -11.82 10.35 8.46
C ALA A 114 -13.10 10.10 7.65
N ILE A 115 -13.21 10.69 6.45
CA ILE A 115 -14.35 10.49 5.56
C ILE A 115 -14.44 9.03 5.08
N CYS A 116 -13.31 8.42 4.70
CA CYS A 116 -13.30 7.02 4.28
C CYS A 116 -13.75 6.08 5.41
N ARG A 117 -13.24 6.31 6.63
CA ARG A 117 -13.65 5.53 7.81
C ARG A 117 -15.13 5.70 8.14
N ALA A 118 -15.66 6.93 8.03
CA ALA A 118 -17.08 7.19 8.22
C ALA A 118 -17.94 6.42 7.20
N ALA A 119 -17.50 6.30 5.94
CA ALA A 119 -18.21 5.52 4.93
C ALA A 119 -18.22 4.02 5.26
N GLU A 120 -17.11 3.48 5.78
CA GLU A 120 -17.01 2.09 6.23
C GLU A 120 -17.91 1.82 7.44
N ASP A 121 -17.96 2.73 8.42
CA ASP A 121 -18.79 2.61 9.62
C ASP A 121 -20.29 2.61 9.27
N LEU A 122 -20.72 3.41 8.30
CA LEU A 122 -22.10 3.45 7.82
C LEU A 122 -22.54 2.14 7.15
N ASP A 123 -21.65 1.53 6.35
CA ASP A 123 -21.91 0.24 5.71
C ASP A 123 -22.01 -0.90 6.74
N GLN A 124 -21.18 -0.86 7.78
CA GLN A 124 -21.25 -1.83 8.88
C GLN A 124 -22.54 -1.69 9.70
N LEU A 125 -22.97 -0.45 9.97
CA LEU A 125 -24.22 -0.19 10.68
C LEU A 125 -25.43 -0.71 9.91
N LYS A 126 -25.47 -0.47 8.58
CA LYS A 126 -26.54 -0.98 7.71
C LYS A 126 -26.63 -2.51 7.72
N ARG A 127 -25.49 -3.22 7.75
CA ARG A 127 -25.45 -4.69 7.83
C ARG A 127 -26.00 -5.22 9.15
N LYS A 128 -25.79 -4.51 10.27
CA LYS A 128 -26.27 -4.91 11.60
C LYS A 128 -27.77 -4.68 11.81
N LEU A 129 -28.37 -3.71 11.12
CA LEU A 129 -29.79 -3.39 11.20
C LEU A 129 -30.66 -4.14 10.17
N GLY A 130 -30.04 -4.78 9.17
CA GLY A 130 -30.72 -5.58 8.14
C GLY A 130 -30.86 -7.07 8.46
N ASN A 131 -30.51 -7.47 9.68
CA ASN A 131 -30.66 -8.80 10.27
C ASN A 131 -31.51 -8.70 11.54
#